data_AF-A0A3D1TEN4-F1
#
_entry.id   AF-A0A3D1TEN4-F1
#
_cell.length_a   1.000
_cell.length_b   1.000
_cell.length_c   1.000
_cell.angle_alpha   90.00
_cell.angle_beta   90.00
_cell.angle_gamma   90.00
#
_symmetry.space_group_name_H-M   'P 1'
#
loop_
_entity.id
_entity.type
_entity.pdbx_description
1 polymer ?
#
loop_
_entity_poly.entity_id
_entity_poly.type
_entity_poly.pdbx_seq_one_letter_code
_entity_poly.pdbx_strand_id
1 'polypeptide(L)'
;MGAIPLKPLHLNGSDMSYYYLAASLPMLSLDGEPPISLEDFLNRCDEHLSKKDSTALDALFSKHDTASRHTFVRAWRDRETQLRNAIVRVRAQRQSLDPASFLHHQDGFDSSVEKAVADAFSRANPLERERALDRVRWATAEELSGFDPFTGSAILAYALKLNIALRWASQDSAAGLQQAQTLVARNPQEATS
;
A
#
# COMPACT_ATOMS: atom_id res chain seq x y z
N MET A 1 -30.76 25.80 20.80
CA MET A 1 -29.33 25.39 20.82
C MET A 1 -29.20 24.28 21.84
N GLY A 2 -29.27 23.02 21.41
CA GLY A 2 -29.09 21.86 22.29
C GLY A 2 -27.63 21.46 22.31
N ALA A 3 -27.02 21.45 23.49
CA ALA A 3 -25.67 20.91 23.68
C ALA A 3 -25.68 19.41 23.36
N ILE A 4 -24.93 19.00 22.35
CA ILE A 4 -24.65 17.58 22.09
C ILE A 4 -23.77 17.10 23.25
N PRO A 5 -24.19 16.13 24.07
CA PRO A 5 -23.34 15.65 25.15
C PRO A 5 -22.15 14.91 24.52
N LEU A 6 -20.95 15.46 24.69
CA LEU A 6 -19.71 14.75 24.43
C LEU A 6 -19.65 13.58 25.41
N LYS A 7 -19.91 12.37 24.89
CA LYS A 7 -19.75 11.13 25.64
C LYS A 7 -18.28 11.03 26.07
N PRO A 8 -17.97 10.85 27.37
CA PRO A 8 -16.59 10.73 27.81
C PRO A 8 -15.98 9.50 27.15
N LEU A 9 -14.85 9.69 26.46
CA LEU A 9 -13.99 8.65 25.92
C LEU A 9 -13.49 7.78 27.09
N HIS A 10 -14.24 6.74 27.43
CA HIS A 10 -13.71 5.63 28.22
C HIS A 10 -12.85 4.80 27.28
N LEU A 11 -11.59 5.20 27.13
CA LEU A 11 -10.58 4.43 26.42
C LEU A 11 -10.18 3.27 27.33
N ASN A 12 -10.50 2.05 26.93
CA ASN A 12 -10.01 0.87 27.62
C ASN A 12 -8.50 0.72 27.35
N GLY A 13 -7.80 -0.14 28.11
CA GLY A 13 -6.34 -0.31 27.98
C GLY A 13 -5.87 -0.62 26.56
N SER A 14 -6.67 -1.33 25.76
CA SER A 14 -6.40 -1.56 24.33
C SER A 14 -6.55 -0.31 23.47
N ASP A 15 -7.55 0.52 23.72
CA ASP A 15 -7.86 1.70 22.89
C ASP A 15 -6.80 2.80 23.08
N MET A 16 -6.22 2.91 24.28
CA MET A 16 -5.08 3.77 24.56
C MET A 16 -3.82 3.36 23.79
N SER A 17 -3.60 2.06 23.56
CA SER A 17 -2.44 1.56 22.80
C SER A 17 -2.53 1.92 21.32
N TYR A 18 -3.70 1.73 20.68
CA TYR A 18 -3.89 2.13 19.28
C TYR A 18 -3.86 3.65 19.12
N TYR A 19 -4.40 4.40 20.09
CA TYR A 19 -4.32 5.86 20.08
C TYR A 19 -2.87 6.35 20.05
N TYR A 20 -2.03 5.86 20.97
CA TYR A 20 -0.62 6.26 21.02
C TYR A 20 0.12 5.86 19.75
N LEU A 21 -0.07 4.61 19.29
CA LEU A 21 0.55 4.14 18.06
C LEU A 21 0.18 5.04 16.89
N ALA A 22 -1.11 5.22 16.60
CA ALA A 22 -1.58 6.02 15.47
C ALA A 22 -1.10 7.48 15.56
N ALA A 23 -1.13 8.09 16.75
CA ALA A 23 -0.66 9.47 16.96
C ALA A 23 0.87 9.62 16.79
N SER A 24 1.63 8.55 17.03
CA SER A 24 3.09 8.56 16.87
C SER A 24 3.54 8.38 15.41
N LEU A 25 2.65 7.87 14.54
CA LEU A 25 2.99 7.56 13.15
C LEU A 25 3.02 8.82 12.29
N PRO A 26 4.12 9.07 11.56
CA PRO A 26 4.22 10.22 10.67
C PRO A 26 3.29 10.08 9.46
N MET A 27 2.87 11.21 8.90
CA MET A 27 2.04 11.20 7.69
C MET A 27 2.84 10.67 6.49
N LEU A 28 2.29 9.70 5.78
CA LEU A 28 2.90 9.14 4.57
C LEU A 28 2.42 9.87 3.32
N SER A 29 3.28 9.93 2.32
CA SER A 29 2.95 10.36 0.96
C SER A 29 3.46 9.31 -0.02
N LEU A 30 2.67 9.01 -1.06
CA LEU A 30 3.13 8.16 -2.14
C LEU A 30 4.27 8.83 -2.94
N ASP A 31 4.23 10.16 -3.02
CA ASP A 31 5.17 10.97 -3.81
C ASP A 31 6.30 11.59 -2.98
N GLY A 32 6.41 11.23 -1.70
CA GLY A 32 7.46 11.71 -0.81
C GLY A 32 8.37 10.61 -0.29
N GLU A 33 9.48 11.00 0.31
CA GLU A 33 10.35 10.08 1.04
C GLU A 33 9.63 9.55 2.28
N PRO A 34 9.65 8.22 2.54
CA PRO A 34 9.08 7.64 3.74
C PRO A 34 9.72 8.22 5.01
N PRO A 35 8.96 8.87 5.91
CA PRO A 35 9.48 9.49 7.12
C PRO A 35 9.82 8.51 8.25
N ILE A 36 9.62 7.21 8.03
CA ILE A 36 9.89 6.14 8.98
C ILE A 36 10.36 4.89 8.24
N SER A 37 11.28 4.13 8.84
CA SER A 37 11.72 2.85 8.30
C SER A 37 10.68 1.75 8.56
N LEU A 38 10.78 0.63 7.84
CA LEU A 38 9.95 -0.54 8.13
C LEU A 38 10.24 -1.11 9.53
N GLU A 39 11.51 -1.13 9.94
CA GLU A 39 11.95 -1.63 11.23
C GLU A 39 11.36 -0.82 12.39
N ASP A 40 11.47 0.51 12.34
CA ASP A 40 10.90 1.40 13.36
C ASP A 40 9.38 1.27 13.45
N PHE A 41 8.71 1.10 12.31
CA PHE A 41 7.28 0.86 12.27
C PHE A 41 6.91 -0.46 12.95
N LEU A 42 7.62 -1.56 12.66
CA LEU A 42 7.37 -2.87 13.25
C LEU A 42 7.64 -2.87 14.76
N ASN A 43 8.72 -2.25 15.21
CA ASN A 43 9.03 -2.11 16.64
C ASN A 43 7.91 -1.42 17.41
N ARG A 44 7.35 -0.33 16.85
CA ARG A 44 6.18 0.35 17.45
C ARG A 44 4.93 -0.52 17.43
N CYS A 45 4.78 -1.38 16.43
CA CYS A 45 3.65 -2.28 16.34
C CYS A 45 3.70 -3.37 17.43
N ASP A 46 4.87 -3.97 17.67
CA ASP A 46 5.04 -5.05 18.64
C ASP A 46 4.64 -4.65 20.07
N GLU A 47 4.82 -3.38 20.43
CA GLU A 47 4.47 -2.84 21.74
C GLU A 47 2.96 -2.57 21.93
N HIS A 48 2.21 -2.41 20.83
CA HIS A 48 0.87 -1.82 20.89
C HIS A 48 -0.23 -2.59 20.15
N LEU A 49 0.10 -3.48 19.21
CA LEU A 49 -0.89 -4.27 18.47
C LEU A 49 -1.45 -5.40 19.33
N SER A 50 -2.76 -5.62 19.19
CA SER A 50 -3.34 -6.89 19.64
C SER A 50 -2.74 -8.06 18.87
N LYS A 51 -2.69 -9.25 19.50
CA LYS A 51 -2.23 -10.48 18.85
C LYS A 51 -2.95 -10.76 17.53
N LYS A 52 -4.24 -10.44 17.46
CA LYS A 52 -5.06 -10.60 16.26
C LYS A 52 -4.55 -9.74 15.11
N ASP A 53 -4.24 -8.47 15.38
CA ASP A 53 -3.80 -7.51 14.35
C ASP A 53 -2.33 -7.71 13.99
N SER A 54 -1.49 -8.13 14.93
CA SER A 54 -0.12 -8.57 14.66
C SER A 54 -0.11 -9.75 13.69
N THR A 55 -0.93 -10.78 13.92
CA THR A 55 -1.09 -11.90 12.96
C THR A 55 -1.66 -11.42 11.61
N ALA A 56 -2.51 -10.40 11.61
CA ALA A 56 -3.04 -9.82 10.39
C ALA A 56 -1.97 -9.07 9.60
N LEU A 57 -1.07 -8.35 10.29
CA LEU A 57 0.06 -7.64 9.71
C LEU A 57 1.01 -8.61 9.00
N ASP A 58 1.39 -9.71 9.67
CA ASP A 58 2.20 -10.78 9.07
C ASP A 58 1.52 -11.38 7.83
N ALA A 59 0.20 -11.57 7.90
CA ALA A 59 -0.57 -12.14 6.80
C ALA A 59 -0.66 -11.21 5.57
N LEU A 60 -0.51 -9.89 5.72
CA LEU A 60 -0.50 -8.96 4.57
C LEU A 60 0.75 -9.15 3.71
N PHE A 61 1.89 -9.46 4.32
CA PHE A 61 3.18 -9.62 3.64
C PHE A 61 3.55 -11.07 3.33
N SER A 62 2.80 -12.03 3.88
CA SER A 62 2.92 -13.45 3.56
C SER A 62 2.42 -13.79 2.16
N LYS A 63 2.84 -14.94 1.63
CA LYS A 63 2.33 -15.45 0.33
C LYS A 63 0.80 -15.52 0.34
N HIS A 64 0.20 -15.09 -0.78
CA HIS A 64 -1.25 -14.88 -0.94
C HIS A 64 -2.11 -16.12 -0.61
N ASP A 65 -1.53 -17.32 -0.70
CA ASP A 65 -2.23 -18.60 -0.48
C ASP A 65 -2.46 -18.93 1.01
N THR A 66 -1.90 -18.14 1.93
CA THR A 66 -2.05 -18.37 3.37
C THR A 66 -3.40 -17.84 3.83
N ALA A 67 -4.39 -18.70 4.07
CA ALA A 67 -5.74 -18.28 4.49
C ALA A 67 -5.70 -17.37 5.75
N SER A 68 -6.49 -16.28 5.74
CA SER A 68 -6.65 -15.39 6.88
C SER A 68 -8.12 -15.18 7.24
N ARG A 69 -8.43 -15.25 8.54
CA ARG A 69 -9.76 -14.94 9.08
C ARG A 69 -9.93 -13.45 9.41
N HIS A 70 -8.90 -12.63 9.25
CA HIS A 70 -8.98 -11.20 9.47
C HIS A 70 -9.75 -10.52 8.34
N THR A 71 -10.77 -9.72 8.67
CA THR A 71 -11.66 -9.07 7.69
C THR A 71 -10.92 -8.13 6.77
N PHE A 72 -10.04 -7.27 7.33
CA PHE A 72 -9.22 -6.35 6.55
C PHE A 72 -8.30 -7.09 5.56
N VAL A 73 -7.66 -8.18 5.99
CA VAL A 73 -6.72 -8.95 5.15
C VAL A 73 -7.45 -9.61 4.00
N ARG A 74 -8.63 -10.19 4.22
CA ARG A 74 -9.45 -10.75 3.14
C ARG A 74 -9.85 -9.67 2.14
N ALA A 75 -10.43 -8.57 2.63
CA ALA A 75 -10.87 -7.48 1.77
C ALA A 75 -9.72 -6.90 0.93
N TRP A 76 -8.54 -6.70 1.53
CA TRP A 76 -7.35 -6.26 0.81
C TRP A 76 -6.95 -7.24 -0.30
N ARG A 77 -6.91 -8.54 0.00
CA ARG A 77 -6.54 -9.58 -0.97
C ARG A 77 -7.55 -9.74 -2.10
N ASP A 78 -8.84 -9.58 -1.80
CA ASP A 78 -9.90 -9.56 -2.81
C ASP A 78 -9.70 -8.37 -3.76
N ARG A 79 -9.47 -7.16 -3.23
CA ARG A 79 -9.20 -5.96 -4.03
C ARG A 79 -7.91 -6.06 -4.84
N GLU A 80 -6.84 -6.60 -4.27
CA GLU A 80 -5.59 -6.83 -4.99
C GLU A 80 -5.76 -7.90 -6.09
N THR A 81 -6.57 -8.93 -5.85
CA THR A 81 -6.92 -9.93 -6.87
C THR A 81 -7.76 -9.33 -7.99
N GLN A 82 -8.72 -8.47 -7.65
CA GLN A 82 -9.49 -7.71 -8.64
C GLN A 82 -8.57 -6.84 -9.52
N LEU A 83 -7.64 -6.10 -8.92
CA LEU A 83 -6.67 -5.26 -9.64
C LEU A 83 -5.81 -6.11 -10.59
N ARG A 84 -5.29 -7.26 -10.12
CA ARG A 84 -4.52 -8.19 -10.96
C ARG A 84 -5.34 -8.78 -12.11
N ASN A 85 -6.59 -9.14 -11.85
CA ASN A 85 -7.49 -9.63 -12.88
C ASN A 85 -7.79 -8.58 -13.96
N ALA A 86 -7.99 -7.31 -13.56
CA ALA A 86 -8.13 -6.20 -14.50
C ALA A 86 -6.86 -6.02 -15.36
N ILE A 87 -5.67 -6.11 -14.75
CA ILE A 87 -4.38 -6.08 -15.47
C ILE A 87 -4.27 -7.23 -16.49
N VAL A 88 -4.66 -8.44 -16.07
CA VAL A 88 -4.69 -9.63 -16.93
C VAL A 88 -5.59 -9.39 -18.14
N ARG A 89 -6.80 -8.87 -17.94
CA ARG A 89 -7.74 -8.56 -19.05
C ARG A 89 -7.13 -7.59 -20.06
N VAL A 90 -6.54 -6.49 -19.60
CA VAL A 90 -5.90 -5.51 -20.51
C VAL A 90 -4.72 -6.12 -21.26
N ARG A 91 -3.90 -6.94 -20.61
CA ARG A 91 -2.76 -7.61 -21.25
C ARG A 91 -3.21 -8.67 -22.27
N ALA A 92 -4.19 -9.49 -21.92
CA ALA A 92 -4.73 -10.53 -22.79
C ALA A 92 -5.37 -9.92 -24.05
N GLN A 93 -6.13 -8.82 -23.90
CA GLN A 93 -6.71 -8.08 -25.02
C GLN A 93 -5.64 -7.61 -26.02
N ARG A 94 -4.51 -7.07 -25.53
CA ARG A 94 -3.40 -6.62 -26.40
C ARG A 94 -2.71 -7.76 -27.14
N GLN A 95 -2.75 -8.96 -26.58
CA GLN A 95 -2.12 -10.16 -27.15
C GLN A 95 -3.12 -11.06 -27.90
N SER A 96 -4.39 -10.65 -28.02
CA SER A 96 -5.47 -11.48 -28.56
C SER A 96 -5.58 -12.86 -27.90
N LEU A 97 -5.31 -12.92 -26.59
CA LEU A 97 -5.46 -14.11 -25.75
C LEU A 97 -6.79 -14.07 -24.99
N ASP A 98 -7.31 -15.25 -24.63
CA ASP A 98 -8.43 -15.37 -23.70
C ASP A 98 -7.96 -15.12 -22.26
N PRO A 99 -8.49 -14.12 -21.54
CA PRO A 99 -8.11 -13.87 -20.15
C PRO A 99 -8.63 -14.94 -19.18
N ALA A 100 -9.70 -15.68 -19.53
CA ALA A 100 -10.43 -16.53 -18.58
C ALA A 100 -9.54 -17.56 -17.86
N SER A 101 -8.53 -18.10 -18.55
CA SER A 101 -7.58 -19.09 -17.98
C SER A 101 -6.62 -18.51 -16.95
N PHE A 102 -6.55 -17.19 -16.80
CA PHE A 102 -5.62 -16.50 -15.91
C PHE A 102 -6.33 -15.71 -14.80
N LEU A 103 -7.67 -15.73 -14.77
CA LEU A 103 -8.44 -15.03 -13.74
C LEU A 103 -8.49 -15.87 -12.46
N HIS A 104 -8.25 -15.22 -11.34
CA HIS A 104 -8.42 -15.81 -10.02
C HIS A 104 -9.77 -15.42 -9.41
N HIS A 105 -10.33 -16.24 -8.52
CA HIS A 105 -11.54 -15.87 -7.79
C HIS A 105 -11.28 -14.67 -6.87
N GLN A 106 -12.21 -13.72 -6.82
CA GLN A 106 -12.24 -12.65 -5.83
C GLN A 106 -13.69 -12.38 -5.39
N ASP A 107 -13.87 -12.01 -4.13
CA ASP A 107 -15.16 -11.56 -3.64
C ASP A 107 -15.33 -10.04 -3.83
N GLY A 108 -16.57 -9.62 -4.12
CA GLY A 108 -16.87 -8.22 -4.41
C GLY A 108 -16.39 -7.77 -5.80
N PHE A 109 -16.85 -6.58 -6.20
CA PHE A 109 -16.49 -5.97 -7.47
C PHE A 109 -16.64 -4.46 -7.42
N ASP A 110 -15.56 -3.75 -7.71
CA ASP A 110 -15.57 -2.32 -7.96
C ASP A 110 -15.22 -2.00 -9.43
N SER A 111 -16.21 -1.50 -10.18
CA SER A 111 -16.03 -1.10 -11.58
C SER A 111 -15.00 0.02 -11.79
N SER A 112 -14.72 0.82 -10.75
CA SER A 112 -13.72 1.90 -10.81
C SER A 112 -12.31 1.37 -11.07
N VAL A 113 -12.01 0.16 -10.58
CA VAL A 113 -10.71 -0.50 -10.72
C VAL A 113 -10.40 -0.79 -12.19
N GLU A 114 -11.37 -1.29 -12.95
CA GLU A 114 -11.19 -1.58 -14.38
C GLU A 114 -10.85 -0.30 -15.17
N LYS A 115 -11.56 0.79 -14.88
CA LYS A 115 -11.28 2.10 -15.49
C LYS A 115 -9.90 2.62 -15.12
N ALA A 116 -9.51 2.50 -13.85
CA ALA A 116 -8.22 2.95 -13.37
C ALA A 116 -7.06 2.15 -13.98
N VAL A 117 -7.23 0.83 -14.16
CA VAL A 117 -6.24 0.00 -14.84
C VAL A 117 -6.15 0.35 -16.32
N ALA A 118 -7.27 0.58 -17.01
CA ALA A 118 -7.25 1.03 -18.39
C ALA A 118 -6.50 2.36 -18.56
N ASP A 119 -6.74 3.35 -17.68
CA ASP A 119 -6.00 4.64 -17.64
C ASP A 119 -4.50 4.43 -17.37
N ALA A 120 -4.14 3.57 -16.42
CA ALA A 120 -2.73 3.26 -16.16
C ALA A 120 -2.06 2.70 -17.42
N PHE A 121 -2.75 1.82 -18.14
CA PHE A 121 -2.22 1.18 -19.34
C PHE A 121 -2.19 2.07 -20.58
N SER A 122 -2.94 3.18 -20.63
CA SER A 122 -2.82 4.18 -21.70
C SER A 122 -1.57 5.07 -21.55
N ARG A 123 -0.91 5.05 -20.39
CA ARG A 123 0.36 5.76 -20.19
C ARG A 123 1.49 5.08 -20.96
N ALA A 124 2.22 5.87 -21.74
CA ALA A 124 3.34 5.40 -22.55
C ALA A 124 4.52 4.96 -21.66
N ASN A 125 4.83 5.75 -20.63
CA ASN A 125 5.91 5.48 -19.71
C ASN A 125 5.55 4.32 -18.76
N PRO A 126 6.31 3.20 -18.76
CA PRO A 126 6.07 2.08 -17.86
C PRO A 126 6.12 2.47 -16.37
N LEU A 127 7.01 3.41 -15.99
CA LEU A 127 7.12 3.87 -14.61
C LEU A 127 5.86 4.60 -14.16
N GLU A 128 5.31 5.46 -15.01
CA GLU A 128 4.05 6.16 -14.73
C GLU A 128 2.85 5.23 -14.67
N ARG A 129 2.87 4.12 -15.44
CA ARG A 129 1.87 3.07 -15.36
C ARG A 129 1.92 2.36 -14.01
N GLU A 130 3.09 1.89 -13.59
CA GLU A 130 3.24 1.25 -12.28
C GLU A 130 2.84 2.22 -11.15
N ARG A 131 3.23 3.50 -11.26
CA ARG A 131 2.83 4.54 -10.31
C ARG A 131 1.31 4.73 -10.25
N ALA A 132 0.63 4.69 -11.39
CA ALA A 132 -0.83 4.78 -11.45
C ALA A 132 -1.51 3.58 -10.79
N LEU A 133 -1.00 2.36 -11.00
CA LEU A 133 -1.51 1.16 -10.34
C LEU A 133 -1.31 1.23 -8.82
N ASP A 134 -0.18 1.77 -8.35
CA ASP A 134 0.07 1.93 -6.92
C ASP A 134 -0.78 3.03 -6.27
N ARG A 135 -1.21 4.04 -7.02
CA ARG A 135 -2.24 4.98 -6.54
C ARG A 135 -3.57 4.28 -6.26
N VAL A 136 -3.95 3.30 -7.08
CA VAL A 136 -5.16 2.49 -6.83
C VAL A 136 -5.01 1.67 -5.56
N ARG A 137 -3.84 1.03 -5.36
CA ARG A 137 -3.53 0.29 -4.13
C ARG A 137 -3.56 1.19 -2.90
N TRP A 138 -2.96 2.38 -3.00
CA TRP A 138 -2.95 3.36 -1.93
C TRP A 138 -4.36 3.80 -1.53
N ALA A 139 -5.18 4.20 -2.51
CA ALA A 139 -6.56 4.61 -2.28
C ALA A 139 -7.41 3.47 -1.69
N THR A 140 -7.18 2.22 -2.15
CA THR A 140 -7.84 1.04 -1.60
C THR A 140 -7.48 0.83 -0.12
N ALA A 141 -6.22 1.01 0.27
CA ALA A 141 -5.82 0.90 1.67
C ALA A 141 -6.51 1.98 2.53
N GLU A 142 -6.65 3.20 2.02
CA GLU A 142 -7.36 4.30 2.69
C GLU A 142 -8.86 4.02 2.84
N GLU A 143 -9.50 3.52 1.79
CA GLU A 143 -10.91 3.10 1.84
C GLU A 143 -11.12 2.02 2.91
N LEU A 144 -10.28 0.98 2.91
CA LEU A 144 -10.40 -0.15 3.84
C LEU A 144 -10.05 0.23 5.29
N SER A 145 -9.26 1.28 5.53
CA SER A 145 -9.01 1.75 6.90
C SER A 145 -10.25 2.31 7.59
N GLY A 146 -11.24 2.78 6.83
CA GLY A 146 -12.37 3.50 7.38
C GLY A 146 -11.98 4.88 7.95
N PHE A 147 -12.88 5.48 8.73
CA PHE A 147 -12.72 6.86 9.22
C PHE A 147 -12.04 6.97 10.59
N ASP A 148 -11.94 5.86 11.33
CA ASP A 148 -11.36 5.86 12.67
C ASP A 148 -9.85 5.51 12.62
N PRO A 149 -8.96 6.49 12.85
CA PRO A 149 -7.52 6.29 12.77
C PRO A 149 -6.98 5.43 13.93
N PHE A 150 -7.75 5.20 14.98
CA PHE A 150 -7.31 4.49 16.19
C PHE A 150 -7.68 3.00 16.15
N THR A 151 -7.81 2.43 14.96
CA THR A 151 -8.19 1.02 14.76
C THR A 151 -7.04 0.21 14.17
N GLY A 152 -7.06 -1.11 14.40
CA GLY A 152 -6.13 -2.03 13.73
C GLY A 152 -6.19 -1.93 12.21
N SER A 153 -7.37 -1.68 11.62
CA SER A 153 -7.52 -1.47 10.18
C SER A 153 -6.74 -0.25 9.68
N ALA A 154 -6.73 0.85 10.44
CA ALA A 154 -5.92 2.02 10.11
C ALA A 154 -4.42 1.71 10.16
N ILE A 155 -3.96 0.94 11.14
CA ILE A 155 -2.56 0.53 11.23
C ILE A 155 -2.15 -0.43 10.10
N LEU A 156 -3.02 -1.39 9.77
CA LEU A 156 -2.80 -2.31 8.65
C LEU A 156 -2.76 -1.57 7.30
N ALA A 157 -3.62 -0.59 7.10
CA ALA A 157 -3.57 0.29 5.93
C ALA A 157 -2.28 1.11 5.90
N TYR A 158 -1.84 1.65 7.03
CA TYR A 158 -0.56 2.34 7.15
C TYR A 158 0.60 1.45 6.71
N ALA A 159 0.63 0.19 7.16
CA ALA A 159 1.67 -0.78 6.78
C ALA A 159 1.74 -0.99 5.26
N LEU A 160 0.59 -1.14 4.59
CA LEU A 160 0.51 -1.27 3.14
C LEU A 160 1.03 -0.04 2.42
N LYS A 161 0.62 1.16 2.87
CA LYS A 161 1.05 2.44 2.30
C LYS A 161 2.55 2.66 2.50
N LEU A 162 3.08 2.34 3.68
CA LEU A 162 4.51 2.42 3.98
C LEU A 162 5.30 1.48 3.06
N ASN A 163 4.84 0.24 2.87
CA ASN A 163 5.50 -0.70 1.96
C ASN A 163 5.55 -0.19 0.52
N ILE A 164 4.46 0.39 0.01
CA ILE A 164 4.42 1.01 -1.31
C ILE A 164 5.43 2.16 -1.38
N ALA A 165 5.43 3.07 -0.40
CA ALA A 165 6.31 4.23 -0.38
C ALA A 165 7.81 3.82 -0.31
N LEU A 166 8.16 2.84 0.52
CA LEU A 166 9.52 2.31 0.61
C LEU A 166 9.99 1.67 -0.70
N ARG A 167 9.10 0.96 -1.40
CA ARG A 167 9.43 0.41 -2.73
C ARG A 167 9.77 1.52 -3.72
N TRP A 168 9.02 2.61 -3.72
CA TRP A 168 9.30 3.75 -4.60
C TRP A 168 10.59 4.49 -4.22
N ALA A 169 10.83 4.75 -2.94
CA ALA A 169 12.05 5.39 -2.47
C ALA A 169 13.33 4.61 -2.82
N SER A 170 13.28 3.27 -2.76
CA SER A 170 14.42 2.43 -3.16
C SER A 170 14.67 2.45 -4.67
N GLN A 171 13.62 2.56 -5.49
CA GLN A 171 13.75 2.72 -6.94
C GLN A 171 14.35 4.08 -7.32
N ASP A 172 13.90 5.16 -6.68
CA ASP A 172 14.41 6.51 -6.94
C ASP A 172 15.91 6.62 -6.56
N SER A 173 16.30 6.01 -5.43
CA SER A 173 17.71 5.93 -5.02
C SER A 173 18.57 5.17 -6.02
N ALA A 174 18.09 4.01 -6.50
CA ALA A 174 18.79 3.20 -7.49
C ALA A 174 18.90 3.93 -8.84
N ALA A 175 17.82 4.59 -9.29
CA ALA A 175 17.81 5.39 -10.51
C ALA A 175 18.78 6.58 -10.43
N GLY A 176 18.81 7.29 -9.29
CA GLY A 176 19.75 8.39 -9.04
C GLY A 176 21.20 7.92 -9.12
N LEU A 177 21.54 6.77 -8.52
CA LEU A 177 22.87 6.18 -8.60
C LEU A 177 23.26 5.80 -10.04
N GLN A 178 22.37 5.16 -10.80
CA GLN A 178 22.62 4.79 -12.20
C GLN A 178 22.85 6.02 -13.09
N GLN A 179 22.09 7.09 -12.85
CA GLN A 179 22.22 8.33 -13.61
C GLN A 179 23.52 9.07 -13.27
N ALA A 180 23.91 9.11 -11.99
CA ALA A 180 25.21 9.64 -11.56
C ALA A 180 26.38 8.86 -12.17
N GLN A 181 26.33 7.52 -12.16
CA GLN A 181 27.34 6.66 -12.80
C GLN A 181 27.42 6.89 -14.31
N THR A 182 26.27 7.08 -14.97
CA THR A 182 26.23 7.39 -16.41
C THR A 182 26.84 8.76 -16.72
N LEU A 183 26.65 9.75 -15.86
CA LEU A 183 27.26 11.08 -16.01
C LEU A 183 28.79 11.02 -15.81
N VAL A 184 29.26 10.30 -14.79
CA VAL A 184 30.70 10.09 -14.54
C VAL A 184 31.35 9.31 -15.69
N ALA A 185 30.69 8.28 -16.22
CA ALA A 185 31.18 7.52 -17.37
C ALA A 185 31.19 8.32 -18.69
N ARG A 186 30.33 9.34 -18.81
CA ARG A 186 30.29 10.24 -19.98
C ARG A 186 31.36 11.33 -19.93
N ASN A 187 31.82 11.73 -18.74
CA ASN A 187 32.86 12.75 -18.55
C ASN A 187 34.09 12.20 -17.79
N PRO A 188 34.87 11.27 -18.36
CA PRO A 188 36.04 10.71 -17.69
C PRO A 188 37.22 11.69 -17.53
N GLN A 189 37.16 12.91 -18.08
CA GLN A 189 38.27 13.87 -18.12
C GLN A 189 38.36 14.82 -16.91
N GLU A 190 37.36 14.84 -16.00
CA GLU A 190 37.36 15.75 -14.84
C GLU A 190 37.73 15.09 -13.50
N ALA A 191 37.96 13.76 -13.47
CA ALA A 191 38.26 13.03 -12.23
C ALA A 191 39.75 13.00 -11.84
N THR A 192 40.63 13.59 -12.66
CA THR A 192 42.06 13.73 -12.35
C THR A 192 42.54 15.12 -12.78
N SER A 193 42.30 16.12 -11.94
CA SER A 193 43.05 17.38 -11.90
C SER A 193 43.04 17.93 -10.49
#